data_AF-A0A327UNY0-F1
#
_entry.id   AF-A0A327UNY0-F1
#
_cell.length_a   1.000
_cell.length_b   1.000
_cell.length_c   1.000
_cell.angle_alpha   90.00
_cell.angle_beta   90.00
_cell.angle_gamma   90.00
#
_symmetry.space_group_name_H-M   'P 1'
#
loop_
_entity.id
_entity.type
_entity.pdbx_description
1 polymer ?
#
loop_
_entity_poly.entity_id
_entity_poly.type
_entity_poly.pdbx_seq_one_letter_code
_entity_poly.pdbx_strand_id
1 'polypeptide(L)'
;MIPHLYARVHMPNGPVADALGQWASSLDSLPEHVVVAAWPGLDRYTLVGEQWAWTTGQWIEHLQDPYLEHPFAASPDGDRHAILHLEVSLTPGCRKLTRHEWAEIAHRLARTATIEIPAHQGQGARWVAFQALPGRLDLIANLITVDGTWHSLPEDVLDRLDAEARRIQQELDLVPPRAARPVPTATAQLASVLTQLADEHGGPLAAVRGLVEHAAHRTGPGTDAAHRLAWIARRVHSIQQDLERTAAVMGHPPATVVPPTAGRPSRRSP
;
A
#
# COMPACT_ATOMS: atom_id res chain seq x y z
N MET A 1 -3.57 -5.69 6.83
CA MET A 1 -2.45 -4.98 7.48
C MET A 1 -1.20 -5.74 7.13
N ILE A 2 -0.27 -5.09 6.46
CA ILE A 2 0.92 -5.71 5.87
C ILE A 2 2.11 -4.90 6.36
N PRO A 3 2.99 -5.47 7.20
CA PRO A 3 4.21 -4.80 7.63
C PRO A 3 5.30 -4.92 6.55
N HIS A 4 6.07 -3.85 6.39
CA HIS A 4 7.21 -3.75 5.49
C HIS A 4 8.38 -3.12 6.23
N LEU A 5 9.49 -3.85 6.32
CA LEU A 5 10.72 -3.34 6.92
C LEU A 5 11.68 -2.90 5.81
N TYR A 6 12.02 -1.62 5.79
CA TYR A 6 12.97 -1.08 4.84
C TYR A 6 14.42 -1.35 5.28
N ALA A 7 15.33 -1.33 4.32
CA ALA A 7 16.76 -1.37 4.62
C ALA A 7 17.15 -0.19 5.53
N ARG A 8 18.01 -0.45 6.52
CA ARG A 8 18.42 0.58 7.47
C ARG A 8 19.24 1.67 6.77
N VAL A 9 19.11 2.90 7.25
CA VAL A 9 19.85 4.07 6.72
C VAL A 9 20.59 4.80 7.83
N HIS A 10 21.49 5.73 7.44
CA HIS A 10 22.25 6.54 8.41
C HIS A 10 21.47 7.73 8.97
N MET A 11 20.60 8.32 8.16
CA MET A 11 19.95 9.60 8.47
C MET A 11 18.43 9.46 8.40
N PRO A 12 17.67 10.03 9.35
CA PRO A 12 16.22 9.88 9.38
C PRO A 12 15.49 10.72 8.33
N ASN A 13 16.17 11.66 7.66
CA ASN A 13 15.56 12.58 6.69
C ASN A 13 14.80 11.87 5.57
N GLY A 14 15.38 10.81 4.99
CA GLY A 14 14.75 10.03 3.93
C GLY A 14 13.48 9.34 4.42
N PRO A 15 13.58 8.45 5.42
CA PRO A 15 12.41 7.79 6.02
C PRO A 15 11.31 8.76 6.48
N VAL A 16 11.68 9.87 7.12
CA VAL A 16 10.71 10.88 7.60
C VAL A 16 10.03 11.57 6.43
N ALA A 17 10.76 11.91 5.36
CA ALA A 17 10.16 12.49 4.16
C ALA A 17 9.19 11.52 3.48
N ASP A 18 9.54 10.24 3.39
CA ASP A 18 8.68 9.20 2.82
C ASP A 18 7.40 9.00 3.65
N ALA A 19 7.54 8.97 4.98
CA ALA A 19 6.43 8.84 5.92
C ALA A 19 5.45 10.03 5.86
N LEU A 20 5.97 11.24 5.68
CA LEU A 20 5.18 12.48 5.68
C LEU A 20 4.59 12.82 4.30
N GLY A 21 5.20 12.33 3.22
CA GLY A 21 4.78 12.62 1.85
C GLY A 21 4.72 14.14 1.60
N GLN A 22 3.56 14.66 1.19
CA GLN A 22 3.36 16.09 0.93
C GLN A 22 3.61 16.99 2.15
N TRP A 23 3.55 16.44 3.37
CA TRP A 23 3.75 17.17 4.62
C TRP A 23 5.22 17.33 4.98
N ALA A 24 6.14 16.64 4.30
CA ALA A 24 7.57 16.75 4.54
C ALA A 24 8.11 18.18 4.30
N SER A 25 7.43 18.95 3.44
CA SER A 25 7.77 20.35 3.16
C SER A 25 7.31 21.33 4.24
N SER A 26 6.49 20.91 5.21
CA SER A 26 6.02 21.77 6.31
C SER A 26 7.08 21.86 7.40
N LEU A 27 7.77 23.00 7.45
CA LEU A 27 8.83 23.29 8.42
C LEU A 27 8.33 23.95 9.70
N ASP A 28 7.11 24.51 9.71
CA ASP A 28 6.63 25.38 10.80
C ASP A 28 5.87 24.62 11.89
N SER A 29 5.09 23.60 11.51
CA SER A 29 4.47 22.64 12.43
C SER A 29 3.88 21.47 11.66
N LEU A 30 3.96 20.27 12.25
CA LEU A 30 3.18 19.14 11.78
C LEU A 30 1.76 19.22 12.38
N PRO A 31 0.71 18.92 11.60
CA PRO A 31 -0.63 18.79 12.16
C PRO A 31 -0.64 17.76 13.30
N GLU A 32 -1.36 18.05 14.39
CA GLU A 32 -1.42 17.23 15.62
C GLU A 32 -1.83 15.76 15.39
N HIS A 33 -2.50 15.47 14.28
CA HIS A 33 -2.97 14.14 13.91
C HIS A 33 -1.93 13.30 13.15
N VAL A 34 -0.86 13.92 12.64
CA VAL A 34 0.17 13.23 11.84
C VAL A 34 1.06 12.37 12.72
N VAL A 35 1.43 12.85 13.91
CA VAL A 35 2.15 12.03 14.90
C VAL A 35 1.14 11.33 15.79
N VAL A 36 1.14 10.00 15.76
CA VAL A 36 0.16 9.19 16.51
C VAL A 36 0.75 8.60 17.78
N ALA A 37 2.05 8.30 17.80
CA ALA A 37 2.76 7.82 18.98
C ALA A 37 4.26 8.10 18.87
N ALA A 38 4.95 8.08 20.00
CA ALA A 38 6.40 8.23 20.09
C ALA A 38 6.94 7.52 21.33
N TRP A 39 8.26 7.48 21.46
CA TRP A 39 8.95 6.78 22.55
C TRP A 39 8.49 7.25 23.95
N PRO A 40 8.41 6.34 24.93
CA PRO A 40 8.13 6.71 26.31
C PRO A 40 9.18 7.65 26.89
N GLY A 41 8.74 8.68 27.62
CA GLY A 41 9.63 9.69 28.23
C GLY A 41 9.84 10.95 27.40
N LEU A 42 9.13 11.06 26.25
CA LEU A 42 9.04 12.28 25.47
C LEU A 42 8.53 13.49 26.29
N ASP A 43 7.68 13.24 27.29
CA ASP A 43 7.13 14.27 28.19
C ASP A 43 8.23 15.06 28.94
N ARG A 44 9.46 14.55 29.01
CA ARG A 44 10.61 15.28 29.59
C ARG A 44 11.05 16.46 28.72
N TYR A 45 10.68 16.46 27.45
CA TYR A 45 11.03 17.47 26.45
C TYR A 45 9.89 18.46 26.18
N THR A 46 8.73 18.28 26.81
CA THR A 46 7.56 19.16 26.68
C THR A 46 7.10 19.68 28.03
N LEU A 47 6.64 20.94 28.11
CA LEU A 47 6.05 21.47 29.33
C LEU A 47 4.73 20.74 29.64
N VAL A 48 4.39 20.61 30.92
CA VAL A 48 3.16 19.94 31.36
C VAL A 48 1.94 20.65 30.74
N GLY A 49 1.23 19.94 29.86
CA GLY A 49 0.03 20.43 29.18
C GLY A 49 0.21 20.84 27.72
N GLU A 50 1.44 20.83 27.20
CA GLU A 50 1.72 21.07 25.79
C GLU A 50 1.64 19.73 25.01
N GLN A 51 0.80 19.68 23.97
CA GLN A 51 0.85 18.59 22.99
C GLN A 51 2.03 18.81 22.04
N TRP A 52 2.58 17.73 21.46
CA TRP A 52 3.78 17.75 20.62
C TRP A 52 3.61 18.62 19.35
N ALA A 53 3.85 19.93 19.46
CA ALA A 53 3.83 20.89 18.36
C ALA A 53 5.19 20.98 17.65
N TRP A 54 5.93 19.86 17.60
CA TRP A 54 7.26 19.84 17.02
C TRP A 54 7.22 19.89 15.49
N THR A 55 8.20 20.58 14.93
CA THR A 55 8.40 20.64 13.49
C THR A 55 8.98 19.33 12.96
N THR A 56 8.86 19.11 11.65
CA THR A 56 9.54 17.98 10.98
C THR A 56 11.04 17.95 11.29
N GLY A 57 11.69 19.12 11.32
CA GLY A 57 13.11 19.25 11.65
C GLY A 57 13.45 18.81 13.06
N GLN A 58 12.61 19.16 14.04
CA GLN A 58 12.80 18.76 15.44
C GLN A 58 12.65 17.24 15.64
N TRP A 59 11.70 16.60 14.94
CA TRP A 59 11.60 15.14 14.97
C TRP A 59 12.85 14.46 14.39
N ILE A 60 13.36 14.97 13.27
CA ILE A 60 14.60 14.48 12.63
C ILE A 60 15.78 14.63 13.60
N GLU A 61 15.92 15.80 14.22
CA GLU A 61 16.97 16.09 15.20
C GLU A 61 16.91 15.11 16.37
N HIS A 62 15.74 14.97 17.00
CA HIS A 62 15.60 14.07 18.15
C HIS A 62 15.79 12.59 17.82
N LEU A 63 15.44 12.15 16.61
CA LEU A 63 15.78 10.82 16.13
C LEU A 63 17.28 10.66 15.90
N GLN A 64 17.99 11.72 15.55
CA GLN A 64 19.42 11.70 15.25
C GLN A 64 20.30 11.85 16.50
N ASP A 65 19.83 12.49 17.58
CA ASP A 65 20.66 12.76 18.77
C ASP A 65 21.45 11.55 19.28
N PRO A 66 20.89 10.31 19.41
CA PRO A 66 21.69 9.19 19.91
C PRO A 66 22.92 8.88 19.05
N TYR A 67 22.83 9.11 17.73
CA TYR A 67 23.97 8.97 16.84
C TYR A 67 24.99 10.10 17.00
N LEU A 68 24.54 11.34 17.26
CA LEU A 68 25.43 12.47 17.50
C LEU A 68 26.17 12.35 18.85
N GLU A 69 25.48 11.85 19.87
CA GLU A 69 26.05 11.59 21.19
C GLU A 69 27.02 10.40 21.17
N HIS A 70 26.72 9.37 20.36
CA HIS A 70 27.50 8.13 20.28
C HIS A 70 27.95 7.81 18.84
N PRO A 71 28.83 8.62 18.23
CA PRO A 71 29.18 8.52 16.81
C PRO A 71 29.95 7.26 16.41
N PHE A 72 30.44 6.51 17.40
CA PHE A 72 31.17 5.25 17.22
C PHE A 72 30.34 4.01 17.48
N ALA A 73 29.06 4.15 17.87
CA ALA A 73 28.16 3.02 18.00
C ALA A 73 27.99 2.32 16.65
N ALA A 74 28.05 0.99 16.66
CA ALA A 74 27.95 0.16 15.48
C ALA A 74 27.14 -1.10 15.78
N SER A 75 26.51 -1.64 14.75
CA SER A 75 25.80 -2.92 14.81
C SER A 75 26.76 -4.07 15.13
N PRO A 76 26.26 -5.24 15.57
CA PRO A 76 27.09 -6.43 15.71
C PRO A 76 27.86 -6.81 14.43
N ASP A 77 27.33 -6.44 13.27
CA ASP A 77 27.93 -6.67 11.94
C ASP A 77 28.89 -5.54 11.52
N GLY A 78 29.08 -4.52 12.37
CA GLY A 78 29.98 -3.39 12.13
C GLY A 78 29.40 -2.29 11.24
N ASP A 79 28.13 -2.36 10.85
CA ASP A 79 27.46 -1.28 10.13
C ASP A 79 27.03 -0.15 11.08
N ARG A 80 26.77 1.04 10.53
CA ARG A 80 26.32 2.22 11.30
C ARG A 80 24.99 2.77 10.80
N HIS A 81 24.19 1.94 10.14
CA HIS A 81 22.88 2.32 9.66
C HIS A 81 21.88 2.15 10.81
N ALA A 82 21.82 3.15 11.69
CA ALA A 82 21.06 3.06 12.93
C ALA A 82 19.56 3.33 12.75
N ILE A 83 19.15 3.92 11.63
CA ILE A 83 17.76 4.28 11.40
C ILE A 83 17.00 3.10 10.81
N LEU A 84 16.01 2.63 11.56
CA LEU A 84 15.02 1.67 11.15
C LEU A 84 13.78 2.38 10.63
N HIS A 85 13.20 1.84 9.55
CA HIS A 85 11.91 2.29 9.03
C HIS A 85 10.99 1.07 8.81
N LEU A 86 9.93 1.02 9.59
CA LEU A 86 8.85 0.05 9.50
C LEU A 86 7.60 0.76 8.98
N GLU A 87 7.11 0.34 7.83
CA GLU A 87 5.81 0.73 7.31
C GLU A 87 4.78 -0.36 7.62
N VAL A 88 3.57 0.06 7.94
CA VAL A 88 2.40 -0.82 8.00
C VAL A 88 1.27 -0.23 7.18
N SER A 89 0.85 -1.00 6.17
CA SER A 89 -0.23 -0.61 5.26
C SER A 89 -1.50 -1.44 5.49
N LEU A 90 -2.64 -0.77 5.64
CA LEU A 90 -3.96 -1.41 5.71
C LEU A 90 -4.43 -1.84 4.32
N THR A 91 -5.20 -2.92 4.29
CA THR A 91 -5.78 -3.42 3.05
C THR A 91 -6.91 -2.47 2.61
N PRO A 92 -7.06 -2.19 1.30
CA PRO A 92 -8.18 -1.39 0.82
C PRO A 92 -9.52 -1.97 1.30
N GLY A 93 -10.40 -1.09 1.79
CA GLY A 93 -11.71 -1.48 2.34
C GLY A 93 -11.74 -1.79 3.83
N CYS A 94 -10.60 -1.76 4.54
CA CYS A 94 -10.60 -1.69 6.00
C CYS A 94 -11.32 -0.42 6.48
N ARG A 95 -11.99 -0.50 7.64
CA ARG A 95 -12.58 0.68 8.29
C ARG A 95 -11.49 1.70 8.61
N LYS A 96 -11.91 2.97 8.76
CA LYS A 96 -11.02 4.01 9.28
C LYS A 96 -10.71 3.74 10.74
N LEU A 97 -9.44 3.86 11.09
CA LEU A 97 -8.94 3.79 12.47
C LEU A 97 -8.90 5.19 13.09
N THR A 98 -9.14 5.25 14.39
CA THR A 98 -8.97 6.45 15.22
C THR A 98 -7.49 6.67 15.53
N ARG A 99 -7.14 7.89 15.96
CA ARG A 99 -5.76 8.21 16.40
C ARG A 99 -5.28 7.29 17.53
N HIS A 100 -6.15 6.97 18.48
CA HIS A 100 -5.82 6.08 19.59
C HIS A 100 -5.53 4.65 19.11
N GLU A 101 -6.32 4.14 18.16
CA GLU A 101 -6.06 2.82 17.57
C GLU A 101 -4.72 2.80 16.81
N TRP A 102 -4.41 3.86 16.07
CA TRP A 102 -3.09 3.98 15.43
C TRP A 102 -1.94 4.05 16.43
N ALA A 103 -2.11 4.79 17.52
CA ALA A 103 -1.13 4.88 18.59
C ALA A 103 -0.88 3.50 19.24
N GLU A 104 -1.93 2.76 19.55
CA GLU A 104 -1.82 1.42 20.13
C GLU A 104 -1.12 0.44 19.16
N ILE A 105 -1.47 0.50 17.87
CA ILE A 105 -0.77 -0.29 16.83
C ILE A 105 0.72 0.04 16.84
N ALA A 106 1.09 1.33 16.83
CA ALA A 106 2.49 1.75 16.87
C ALA A 106 3.24 1.19 18.09
N HIS A 107 2.68 1.34 19.29
CA HIS A 107 3.29 0.79 20.52
C HIS A 107 3.41 -0.74 20.50
N ARG A 108 2.41 -1.45 19.98
CA ARG A 108 2.47 -2.92 19.85
C ARG A 108 3.55 -3.36 18.88
N LEU A 109 3.69 -2.68 17.74
CA LEU A 109 4.73 -2.97 16.76
C LEU A 109 6.12 -2.61 17.30
N ALA A 110 6.27 -1.47 17.98
CA ALA A 110 7.52 -1.07 18.63
C ALA A 110 7.97 -2.11 19.65
N ARG A 111 7.05 -2.60 20.50
CA ARG A 111 7.32 -3.66 21.49
C ARG A 111 7.64 -5.00 20.82
N THR A 112 6.93 -5.35 19.74
CA THR A 112 7.15 -6.60 18.99
C THR A 112 8.53 -6.62 18.31
N ALA A 113 8.94 -5.48 17.75
CA ALA A 113 10.28 -5.26 17.21
C ALA A 113 11.33 -5.03 18.30
N THR A 114 10.94 -5.09 19.59
CA THR A 114 11.79 -4.85 20.77
C THR A 114 12.40 -3.45 20.86
N ILE A 115 11.99 -2.52 19.99
CA ILE A 115 12.41 -1.11 19.97
C ILE A 115 11.95 -0.41 21.26
N GLU A 116 10.71 -0.69 21.67
CA GLU A 116 10.17 -0.25 22.95
C GLU A 116 10.26 -1.39 23.97
N ILE A 117 10.96 -1.13 25.07
CA ILE A 117 11.06 -2.05 26.20
C ILE A 117 10.41 -1.39 27.42
N PRO A 118 9.17 -1.75 27.79
CA PRO A 118 8.42 -1.08 28.86
C PRO A 118 9.13 -1.06 30.23
N ALA A 119 9.96 -2.05 30.51
CA ALA A 119 10.75 -2.14 31.75
C ALA A 119 11.89 -1.12 31.84
N HIS A 120 12.30 -0.51 30.71
CA HIS A 120 13.44 0.40 30.60
C HIS A 120 12.96 1.79 30.18
N GLN A 121 12.12 2.40 31.03
CA GLN A 121 11.54 3.72 30.78
C GLN A 121 12.63 4.78 30.52
N GLY A 122 12.71 5.26 29.28
CA GLY A 122 13.65 6.30 28.86
C GLY A 122 15.08 5.82 28.53
N GLN A 123 15.34 4.50 28.52
CA GLN A 123 16.60 3.92 28.05
C GLN A 123 16.46 3.14 26.73
N GLY A 124 15.24 3.02 26.20
CA GLY A 124 14.99 2.39 24.91
C GLY A 124 15.47 3.23 23.71
N ALA A 125 15.31 2.65 22.52
CA ALA A 125 15.51 3.33 21.26
C ALA A 125 14.54 4.51 21.13
N ARG A 126 14.99 5.61 20.52
CA ARG A 126 14.09 6.74 20.18
C ARG A 126 13.32 6.39 18.92
N TRP A 127 11.99 6.47 18.96
CA TRP A 127 11.14 6.14 17.83
C TRP A 127 9.87 6.98 17.75
N VAL A 128 9.41 7.27 16.55
CA VAL A 128 8.17 8.03 16.30
C VAL A 128 7.34 7.30 15.27
N ALA A 129 6.01 7.37 15.41
CA ALA A 129 5.06 6.82 14.47
C ALA A 129 4.22 7.92 13.82
N PHE A 130 4.21 7.92 12.50
CA PHE A 130 3.48 8.86 11.66
C PHE A 130 2.29 8.19 10.97
N GLN A 131 1.17 8.91 10.90
CA GLN A 131 -0.02 8.59 10.13
C GLN A 131 -0.34 9.78 9.20
N ALA A 132 0.59 10.11 8.31
CA ALA A 132 0.40 11.19 7.35
C ALA A 132 -0.38 10.74 6.10
N LEU A 133 -0.28 9.46 5.76
CA LEU A 133 -0.87 8.86 4.58
C LEU A 133 -2.11 8.01 4.96
N PRO A 134 -3.21 8.07 4.17
CA PRO A 134 -4.41 7.31 4.48
C PRO A 134 -4.15 5.79 4.52
N GLY A 135 -4.50 5.16 5.65
CA GLY A 135 -4.38 3.71 5.81
C GLY A 135 -2.94 3.20 5.96
N ARG A 136 -1.97 4.10 6.14
CA ARG A 136 -0.56 3.77 6.32
C ARG A 136 -0.04 4.36 7.62
N LEU A 137 0.77 3.57 8.32
CA LEU A 137 1.50 3.94 9.52
C LEU A 137 2.99 3.75 9.25
N ASP A 138 3.81 4.74 9.54
CA ASP A 138 5.26 4.67 9.41
C ASP A 138 5.91 4.85 10.78
N LEU A 139 6.59 3.82 11.26
CA LEU A 139 7.37 3.82 12.48
C LEU A 139 8.85 3.95 12.13
N ILE A 140 9.48 5.02 12.62
CA ILE A 140 10.89 5.32 12.38
C ILE A 140 11.60 5.33 13.73
N ALA A 141 12.69 4.59 13.83
CA ALA A 141 13.44 4.44 15.08
C ALA A 141 14.94 4.58 14.87
N ASN A 142 15.64 5.12 15.88
CA ASN A 142 17.08 5.02 16.00
C ASN A 142 17.42 3.85 16.92
N LEU A 143 18.13 2.87 16.39
CA LEU A 143 18.55 1.67 17.12
C LEU A 143 19.70 1.92 18.10
N ILE A 144 20.33 3.09 18.08
CA ILE A 144 21.25 3.49 19.15
C ILE A 144 20.40 3.99 20.32
N THR A 145 20.51 3.29 21.45
CA THR A 145 19.84 3.69 22.69
C THR A 145 20.52 4.92 23.30
N VAL A 146 19.83 5.57 24.24
CA VAL A 146 20.34 6.80 24.89
C VAL A 146 21.70 6.59 25.59
N ASP A 147 21.97 5.38 26.06
CA ASP A 147 23.25 5.00 26.69
C ASP A 147 24.36 4.65 25.67
N GLY A 148 24.08 4.72 24.37
CA GLY A 148 25.04 4.44 23.30
C GLY A 148 25.12 2.97 22.89
N THR A 149 24.31 2.09 23.49
CA THR A 149 24.26 0.68 23.11
C THR A 149 23.55 0.51 21.76
N TRP A 150 24.01 -0.44 20.95
CA TRP A 150 23.30 -0.81 19.73
C TRP A 150 22.18 -1.81 20.01
N HIS A 151 20.95 -1.39 19.77
CA HIS A 151 19.79 -2.26 19.84
C HIS A 151 19.73 -3.20 18.63
N SER A 152 19.88 -4.50 18.88
CA SER A 152 19.77 -5.52 17.84
C SER A 152 18.33 -5.99 17.68
N LEU A 153 17.84 -6.03 16.44
CA LEU A 153 16.55 -6.62 16.15
C LEU A 153 16.64 -8.14 16.24
N PRO A 154 15.58 -8.84 16.67
CA PRO A 154 15.50 -10.29 16.59
C PRO A 154 15.66 -10.77 15.14
N GLU A 155 16.30 -11.92 14.91
CA GLU A 155 16.43 -12.50 13.57
C GLU A 155 15.06 -12.81 12.92
N ASP A 156 14.07 -13.14 13.75
CA ASP A 156 12.69 -13.44 13.38
C ASP A 156 11.75 -12.22 13.43
N VAL A 157 12.30 -10.99 13.41
CA VAL A 157 11.51 -9.76 13.60
C VAL A 157 10.35 -9.64 12.60
N LEU A 158 10.56 -10.01 11.33
CA LEU A 158 9.51 -9.95 10.31
C LEU A 158 8.37 -10.93 10.61
N ASP A 159 8.69 -12.16 10.99
CA ASP A 159 7.68 -13.18 11.35
C ASP A 159 6.87 -12.75 12.58
N ARG A 160 7.53 -12.12 13.56
CA ARG A 160 6.87 -11.56 14.75
C ARG A 160 5.95 -10.40 14.41
N LEU A 161 6.42 -9.47 13.57
CA LEU A 161 5.62 -8.33 13.11
C LEU A 161 4.41 -8.80 12.31
N ASP A 162 4.57 -9.81 11.46
CA ASP A 162 3.49 -10.43 10.70
C ASP A 162 2.46 -11.12 11.60
N ALA A 163 2.93 -11.86 12.61
CA ALA A 163 2.04 -12.50 13.58
C ALA A 163 1.26 -11.46 14.39
N GLU A 164 1.92 -10.40 14.83
CA GLU A 164 1.28 -9.32 15.56
C GLU A 164 0.31 -8.53 14.67
N ALA A 165 0.67 -8.29 13.41
CA ALA A 165 -0.22 -7.63 12.47
C ALA A 165 -1.51 -8.43 12.27
N ARG A 166 -1.41 -9.77 12.15
CA ARG A 166 -2.58 -10.65 12.07
C ARG A 166 -3.44 -10.60 13.33
N ARG A 167 -2.84 -10.55 14.53
CA ARG A 167 -3.59 -10.42 15.80
C ARG A 167 -4.34 -9.10 15.87
N ILE A 168 -3.66 -7.98 15.60
CA ILE A 168 -4.27 -6.64 15.56
C ILE A 168 -5.44 -6.62 14.58
N GLN A 169 -5.28 -7.21 13.39
CA GLN A 169 -6.36 -7.27 12.41
C GLN A 169 -7.59 -8.03 12.90
N GLN A 170 -7.40 -9.10 13.68
CA GLN A 170 -8.50 -9.86 14.27
C GLN A 170 -9.16 -9.09 15.41
N GLU A 171 -8.38 -8.47 16.29
CA GLU A 171 -8.89 -7.73 17.45
C GLU A 171 -9.64 -6.45 17.07
N LEU A 172 -9.21 -5.77 16.00
CA LEU A 172 -9.80 -4.52 15.54
C LEU A 172 -10.83 -4.70 14.41
N ASP A 173 -11.17 -5.95 14.07
CA ASP A 173 -12.04 -6.34 12.96
C ASP A 173 -11.63 -5.67 11.63
N LEU A 174 -10.32 -5.61 11.37
CA LEU A 174 -9.74 -5.03 10.14
C LEU A 174 -9.62 -6.04 9.01
N VAL A 175 -10.17 -7.24 9.18
CA VAL A 175 -10.34 -8.18 8.08
C VAL A 175 -11.49 -7.64 7.24
N PRO A 176 -11.27 -7.25 5.97
CA PRO A 176 -12.38 -6.89 5.11
C PRO A 176 -13.35 -8.08 5.10
N PRO A 177 -14.69 -7.88 5.16
CA PRO A 177 -15.62 -8.99 4.98
C PRO A 177 -15.20 -9.68 3.71
N ARG A 178 -14.85 -10.97 3.81
CA ARG A 178 -14.32 -11.78 2.72
C ARG A 178 -15.26 -11.53 1.54
N ALA A 179 -14.86 -10.66 0.61
CA ALA A 179 -15.58 -10.51 -0.64
C ALA A 179 -15.52 -11.92 -1.19
N ALA A 180 -16.68 -12.59 -1.23
CA ALA A 180 -16.78 -13.91 -1.78
C ALA A 180 -16.09 -13.80 -3.13
N ARG A 181 -14.91 -14.40 -3.25
CA ARG A 181 -14.18 -14.44 -4.52
C ARG A 181 -15.23 -14.98 -5.48
N PRO A 182 -15.75 -14.19 -6.43
CA PRO A 182 -16.80 -14.69 -7.28
C PRO A 182 -16.18 -15.90 -7.95
N VAL A 183 -16.71 -17.08 -7.66
CA VAL A 183 -16.29 -18.29 -8.35
C VAL A 183 -16.48 -17.92 -9.81
N PRO A 184 -15.39 -17.88 -10.61
CA PRO A 184 -15.49 -17.37 -11.96
C PRO A 184 -16.52 -18.24 -12.65
N THR A 185 -17.65 -17.63 -13.02
CA THR A 185 -18.68 -18.33 -13.76
C THR A 185 -18.05 -18.82 -15.05
N ALA A 186 -18.54 -19.94 -15.60
CA ALA A 186 -18.09 -20.42 -16.90
C ALA A 186 -18.14 -19.29 -17.97
N THR A 187 -19.12 -18.38 -17.84
CA THR A 187 -19.25 -17.16 -18.64
C THR A 187 -18.09 -16.18 -18.46
N ALA A 188 -17.63 -15.93 -17.23
CA ALA A 188 -16.49 -15.04 -16.97
C ALA A 188 -15.16 -15.63 -17.47
N GLN A 189 -14.98 -16.96 -17.35
CA GLN A 189 -13.83 -17.66 -17.91
C GLN A 189 -13.83 -17.60 -19.44
N LEU A 190 -14.99 -17.80 -20.07
CA LEU A 190 -15.14 -17.72 -21.51
C LEU A 190 -14.91 -16.28 -22.01
N ALA A 191 -15.43 -15.27 -21.32
CA ALA A 191 -15.17 -13.86 -21.62
C ALA A 191 -13.66 -13.54 -21.58
N SER A 192 -12.94 -14.04 -20.57
CA SER A 192 -11.49 -13.85 -20.46
C SER A 192 -10.72 -14.49 -21.61
N VAL A 193 -11.11 -15.69 -22.05
CA VAL A 193 -10.49 -16.35 -23.21
C VAL A 193 -10.78 -15.57 -24.49
N LEU A 194 -12.01 -15.07 -24.67
CA LEU A 194 -12.37 -14.25 -25.82
C LEU A 194 -11.58 -12.93 -25.86
N THR A 195 -11.37 -12.27 -24.72
CA THR A 195 -10.53 -11.08 -24.62
C THR A 195 -9.06 -11.38 -24.98
N GLN A 196 -8.51 -12.50 -24.51
CA GLN A 196 -7.15 -12.92 -24.87
C GLN A 196 -6.99 -13.23 -26.36
N LEU A 197 -7.99 -13.87 -26.98
CA LEU A 197 -7.99 -14.15 -28.41
C LEU A 197 -8.12 -12.87 -29.25
N ALA A 198 -8.94 -11.93 -28.78
CA ALA A 198 -9.24 -10.68 -29.47
C ALA A 198 -8.14 -9.61 -29.36
N ASP A 199 -7.30 -9.67 -28.32
CA ASP A 199 -6.27 -8.67 -28.03
C ASP A 199 -5.49 -8.24 -29.28
N GLU A 200 -5.61 -6.97 -29.63
CA GLU A 200 -5.07 -6.39 -30.86
C GLU A 200 -3.55 -6.23 -30.83
N HIS A 201 -2.94 -6.20 -29.64
CA HIS A 201 -1.52 -5.88 -29.44
C HIS A 201 -0.65 -7.10 -29.15
N GLY A 202 -1.22 -8.17 -28.58
CA GLY A 202 -0.48 -9.38 -28.22
C GLY A 202 -1.26 -10.69 -28.42
N GLY A 203 -2.48 -10.64 -28.92
CA GLY A 203 -3.33 -11.81 -29.10
C GLY A 203 -2.90 -12.72 -30.27
N PRO A 204 -3.25 -14.02 -30.24
CA PRO A 204 -2.89 -14.96 -31.30
C PRO A 204 -3.52 -14.58 -32.65
N LEU A 205 -4.69 -13.95 -32.67
CA LEU A 205 -5.30 -13.44 -33.91
C LEU A 205 -4.55 -12.23 -34.48
N ALA A 206 -3.98 -11.37 -33.63
CA ALA A 206 -3.12 -10.28 -34.06
C ALA A 206 -1.83 -10.82 -34.69
N ALA A 207 -1.23 -11.88 -34.14
CA ALA A 207 -0.07 -12.55 -34.72
C ALA A 207 -0.37 -13.14 -36.11
N VAL A 208 -1.52 -13.82 -36.27
CA VAL A 208 -1.97 -14.35 -37.57
C VAL A 208 -2.19 -13.22 -38.57
N ARG A 209 -2.85 -12.13 -38.16
CA ARG A 209 -3.05 -10.94 -38.99
C ARG A 209 -1.72 -10.36 -39.46
N GLY A 210 -0.76 -10.16 -38.55
CA GLY A 210 0.57 -9.65 -38.88
C GLY A 210 1.32 -10.54 -39.88
N LEU A 211 1.22 -11.87 -39.76
CA LEU A 211 1.83 -12.80 -40.72
C LEU A 211 1.18 -12.71 -42.11
N VAL A 212 -0.16 -12.59 -42.17
CA VAL A 212 -0.89 -12.43 -43.43
C VAL A 212 -0.58 -11.09 -44.10
N GLU A 213 -0.52 -10.01 -43.32
CA GLU A 213 -0.13 -8.67 -43.79
C GLU A 213 1.31 -8.67 -44.32
N HIS A 214 2.24 -9.32 -43.61
CA HIS A 214 3.62 -9.47 -44.04
C HIS A 214 3.72 -10.30 -45.33
N ALA A 215 2.95 -11.38 -45.45
CA ALA A 215 2.87 -12.18 -46.68
C ALA A 215 2.33 -11.36 -47.86
N ALA A 216 1.27 -10.56 -47.64
CA ALA A 216 0.70 -9.67 -48.66
C ALA A 216 1.73 -8.64 -49.16
N HIS A 217 2.54 -8.11 -48.24
CA HIS A 217 3.59 -7.15 -48.57
C HIS A 217 4.71 -7.78 -49.42
N ARG A 218 5.09 -9.03 -49.13
CA ARG A 218 6.11 -9.76 -49.90
C ARG A 218 5.67 -10.20 -51.28
N THR A 219 4.37 -10.42 -51.51
CA THR A 219 3.82 -10.82 -52.83
C THR A 219 3.80 -9.69 -53.87
N GLY A 220 4.14 -8.47 -53.48
CA GLY A 220 4.19 -7.30 -54.35
C GLY A 220 2.80 -6.67 -54.58
N PRO A 221 2.73 -5.34 -54.75
CA PRO A 221 1.49 -4.61 -54.91
C PRO A 221 0.78 -4.99 -56.23
N GLY A 222 -0.55 -5.11 -56.19
CA GLY A 222 -1.39 -5.27 -57.39
C GLY A 222 -1.60 -6.72 -57.87
N THR A 223 -1.08 -7.72 -57.19
CA THR A 223 -1.36 -9.13 -57.50
C THR A 223 -2.69 -9.59 -56.87
N ASP A 224 -3.42 -10.49 -57.53
CA ASP A 224 -4.65 -11.09 -56.98
C ASP A 224 -4.37 -11.79 -55.63
N ALA A 225 -3.20 -12.43 -55.50
CA ALA A 225 -2.73 -13.01 -54.25
C ALA A 225 -2.57 -11.96 -53.12
N ALA A 226 -1.93 -10.81 -53.38
CA ALA A 226 -1.81 -9.74 -52.39
C ALA A 226 -3.19 -9.19 -51.99
N HIS A 227 -4.11 -9.05 -52.95
CA HIS A 227 -5.47 -8.58 -52.68
C HIS A 227 -6.25 -9.56 -51.79
N ARG A 228 -6.16 -10.87 -52.06
CA ARG A 228 -6.80 -11.91 -51.24
C ARG A 228 -6.23 -11.94 -49.83
N LEU A 229 -4.92 -11.84 -49.67
CA LEU A 229 -4.27 -11.80 -48.34
C LEU A 229 -4.68 -10.55 -47.55
N ALA A 230 -4.77 -9.38 -48.20
CA ALA A 230 -5.27 -8.16 -47.56
C ALA A 230 -6.73 -8.29 -47.09
N TRP A 231 -7.58 -8.97 -47.86
CA TRP A 231 -8.96 -9.28 -47.45
C TRP A 231 -9.02 -10.22 -46.25
N ILE A 232 -8.16 -11.25 -46.20
CA ILE A 232 -8.06 -12.17 -45.07
C ILE A 232 -7.62 -11.42 -43.81
N ALA A 233 -6.61 -10.56 -43.89
CA ALA A 233 -6.17 -9.74 -42.76
C ALA A 233 -7.29 -8.85 -42.19
N ARG A 234 -8.06 -8.18 -43.06
CA ARG A 234 -9.24 -7.39 -42.67
C ARG A 234 -10.33 -8.25 -42.02
N ARG A 235 -10.54 -9.47 -42.53
CA ARG A 235 -11.53 -10.38 -41.96
C ARG A 235 -11.13 -10.85 -40.56
N VAL A 236 -9.86 -11.15 -40.34
CA VAL A 236 -9.33 -11.49 -39.01
C VAL A 236 -9.51 -10.32 -38.03
N HIS A 237 -9.22 -9.08 -38.46
CA HIS A 237 -9.44 -7.89 -37.64
C HIS A 237 -10.92 -7.70 -37.25
N SER A 238 -11.85 -7.88 -38.20
CA SER A 238 -13.29 -7.83 -37.90
C SER A 238 -13.72 -8.91 -36.89
N ILE A 239 -13.13 -10.11 -36.97
CA ILE A 239 -13.41 -11.18 -36.00
C ILE A 239 -12.88 -10.79 -34.61
N GLN A 240 -11.70 -10.18 -34.51
CA GLN A 240 -11.17 -9.68 -33.24
C GLN A 240 -12.15 -8.68 -32.57
N GLN A 241 -12.66 -7.71 -33.34
CA GLN A 241 -13.62 -6.73 -32.84
C GLN A 241 -14.96 -7.35 -32.39
N ASP A 242 -15.45 -8.37 -33.10
CA ASP A 242 -16.67 -9.07 -32.72
C ASP A 242 -16.50 -9.90 -31.44
N LEU A 243 -15.34 -10.54 -31.27
CA LEU A 243 -14.99 -11.27 -30.06
C LEU A 243 -14.83 -10.34 -28.84
N GLU A 244 -14.20 -9.17 -29.02
CA GLU A 244 -14.08 -8.16 -27.96
C GLU A 244 -15.45 -7.62 -27.54
N ARG A 245 -16.32 -7.30 -28.50
CA ARG A 245 -17.71 -6.88 -28.21
C ARG A 245 -18.49 -7.96 -27.46
N THR A 246 -18.32 -9.22 -27.85
CA THR A 246 -18.98 -10.36 -27.22
C THR A 246 -18.47 -10.59 -25.80
N ALA A 247 -17.16 -10.49 -25.57
CA ALA A 247 -16.54 -10.54 -24.24
C ALA A 247 -17.05 -9.41 -23.34
N ALA A 248 -17.18 -8.19 -23.88
CA ALA A 248 -17.74 -7.05 -23.17
C ALA A 248 -19.19 -7.30 -22.73
N VAL A 249 -20.05 -7.84 -23.59
CA VAL A 249 -21.44 -8.19 -23.24
C VAL A 249 -21.50 -9.28 -22.17
N MET A 250 -20.60 -10.26 -22.21
CA MET A 250 -20.53 -11.34 -21.22
C MET A 250 -19.99 -10.89 -19.86
N GLY A 251 -19.15 -9.86 -19.82
CA GLY A 251 -18.53 -9.32 -18.59
C GLY A 251 -19.43 -8.37 -17.80
N HIS A 252 -20.53 -7.87 -18.37
CA HIS A 252 -21.47 -6.99 -17.68
C HIS A 252 -22.62 -7.81 -17.07
N PRO A 253 -22.81 -7.81 -15.74
CA PRO A 253 -24.05 -8.30 -15.16
C PRO A 253 -25.22 -7.40 -15.64
N PRO A 254 -26.42 -7.95 -15.88
CA PRO A 254 -27.56 -7.12 -16.23
C PRO A 254 -27.80 -6.12 -15.11
N ALA A 255 -27.80 -4.82 -15.44
CA ALA A 255 -28.20 -3.78 -14.53
C ALA A 255 -29.60 -4.12 -14.02
N THR A 256 -29.72 -4.30 -12.70
CA THR A 256 -31.00 -4.54 -12.04
C THR A 256 -31.89 -3.34 -12.32
N VAL A 257 -32.79 -3.46 -13.31
CA VAL A 257 -33.83 -2.47 -13.55
C VAL A 257 -34.76 -2.53 -12.36
N VAL A 258 -34.62 -1.58 -11.44
CA VAL A 258 -35.60 -1.36 -10.38
C VAL A 258 -36.90 -0.91 -11.05
N PRO A 259 -38.01 -1.66 -10.93
CA PRO A 259 -39.28 -1.21 -11.50
C PRO A 259 -39.77 0.02 -10.73
N PRO A 260 -40.36 1.03 -11.40
CA PRO A 260 -40.92 2.18 -10.72
C PRO A 260 -42.08 1.73 -9.83
N THR A 261 -41.98 2.06 -8.54
CA THR A 261 -43.02 1.80 -7.55
C THR A 261 -44.31 2.52 -7.97
N ALA A 262 -45.32 1.74 -8.34
CA ALA A 262 -46.63 2.26 -8.71
C ALA A 262 -47.25 3.03 -7.53
N GLY A 263 -47.65 4.28 -7.80
CA GLY A 263 -48.31 5.17 -6.86
C GLY A 263 -49.61 4.58 -6.32
N ARG A 264 -49.80 4.69 -5.01
CA ARG A 264 -51.02 4.31 -4.31
C ARG A 264 -52.05 5.44 -4.45
N PRO A 265 -53.24 5.21 -5.04
CA PRO A 265 -54.24 6.26 -5.16
C PRO A 265 -54.87 6.54 -3.80
N SER A 266 -54.75 7.78 -3.33
CA SER A 266 -55.49 8.31 -2.18
C SER A 266 -56.98 8.37 -2.52
N ARG A 267 -57.72 7.43 -1.94
CA ARG A 267 -59.17 7.28 -2.03
C ARG A 267 -59.84 8.45 -1.29
N ARG A 268 -60.43 9.38 -2.06
CA ARG A 268 -61.44 10.35 -1.59
C ARG A 268 -62.78 9.62 -1.41
N SER A 269 -63.51 9.93 -0.35
CA SER A 269 -64.99 9.92 -0.23
C SER A 269 -65.39 10.20 1.23
N PRO A 270 -66.63 10.63 1.51
CA PRO A 270 -67.48 11.63 0.85
C PRO A 270 -67.68 12.88 1.73
#